data_AF-A0A499V4V1-F1
#
_entry.id   AF-A0A499V4V1-F1
#
_cell.length_a   1.000
_cell.length_b   1.000
_cell.length_c   1.000
_cell.angle_alpha   90.00
_cell.angle_beta   90.00
_cell.angle_gamma   90.00
#
_symmetry.space_group_name_H-M   'P 1'
#
loop_
_entity.id
_entity.type
_entity.pdbx_description
1 polymer ?
#
loop_
_entity_poly.entity_id
_entity_poly.type
_entity_poly.pdbx_seq_one_letter_code
_entity_poly.pdbx_strand_id
1 'polypeptide(L)'
;MTGTREVRCMLMRGGTSKGAYFLAEDLPADAGARDDLLLRVMGSPDPRQIDGLGGAHPLTSKVAVVSVSADPEADVGYLFLQVGVDTAQVTDRQNCGNLLAGVGPFAVERGLVAPGDAETSVRIRMLNTGDLAVATFPTPGDASTTPARPRSPVCRGPPPRWSSSSRRAAVRCCLQGWPVTSSPAPR
;
A
#
# COMPACT_ATOMS: atom_id res chain seq x y z
N MET A 1 28.43 11.02 16.79
CA MET A 1 28.04 11.28 15.38
C MET A 1 26.79 10.47 15.10
N THR A 2 25.59 11.02 15.32
CA THR A 2 24.32 10.36 15.01
C THR A 2 23.98 10.70 13.57
N GLY A 3 24.45 9.85 12.64
CA GLY A 3 24.11 10.00 11.23
C GLY A 3 22.59 9.91 11.04
N THR A 4 22.06 10.71 10.12
CA THR A 4 20.66 10.65 9.71
C THR A 4 20.34 9.21 9.28
N ARG A 5 19.41 8.56 9.98
CA ARG A 5 18.99 7.21 9.65
C ARG A 5 18.02 7.31 8.46
N GLU A 6 18.47 6.89 7.29
CA GLU A 6 17.63 6.86 6.08
C GLU A 6 16.66 5.69 6.14
N VAL A 7 15.42 5.91 5.67
CA VAL A 7 14.38 4.89 5.60
C VAL A 7 13.83 4.88 4.18
N ARG A 8 13.86 3.72 3.52
CA ARG A 8 13.38 3.59 2.15
C ARG A 8 11.85 3.64 2.15
N CYS A 9 11.29 4.47 1.27
CA CYS A 9 9.85 4.52 1.02
C CYS A 9 9.57 4.80 -0.45
N MET A 10 8.31 4.61 -0.85
CA MET A 10 7.77 5.14 -2.11
C MET A 10 6.55 6.00 -1.81
N LEU A 11 6.52 7.21 -2.34
CA LEU A 11 5.33 8.04 -2.31
C LEU A 11 4.50 7.72 -3.54
N MET A 12 3.31 7.14 -3.35
CA MET A 12 2.46 6.72 -4.46
C MET A 12 1.04 7.25 -4.30
N ARG A 13 0.40 7.47 -5.45
CA ARG A 13 -1.05 7.62 -5.51
C ARG A 13 -1.68 6.23 -5.54
N GLY A 14 -2.57 5.96 -4.59
CA GLY A 14 -3.46 4.81 -4.59
C GLY A 14 -4.89 5.32 -4.63
N GLY A 15 -5.63 4.98 -5.68
CA GLY A 15 -6.98 5.48 -5.86
C GLY A 15 -7.07 7.01 -5.92
N THR A 16 -7.95 7.60 -5.12
CA THR A 16 -8.04 9.07 -4.94
C THR A 16 -7.20 9.58 -3.76
N SER A 17 -6.30 8.76 -3.22
CA SER A 17 -5.43 9.11 -2.08
C SER A 17 -3.95 9.05 -2.45
N LYS A 18 -3.11 9.73 -1.67
CA LYS A 18 -1.64 9.64 -1.73
C LYS A 18 -1.15 9.12 -0.39
N GLY A 19 -0.15 8.25 -0.38
CA GLY A 19 0.51 7.84 0.84
C GLY A 19 1.90 7.28 0.63
N ALA A 20 2.62 7.15 1.73
CA ALA A 20 3.96 6.58 1.76
C ALA A 20 3.88 5.07 1.98
N TYR A 21 4.55 4.32 1.11
CA TYR A 21 4.60 2.86 1.12
C TYR A 21 5.98 2.42 1.58
N PHE A 22 6.00 1.51 2.55
CA PHE A 22 7.21 0.97 3.17
C PHE A 22 7.19 -0.55 3.11
N LEU A 23 8.38 -1.15 3.04
CA LEU A 23 8.52 -2.54 3.44
C LEU A 23 8.53 -2.63 4.97
N ALA A 24 7.91 -3.66 5.54
CA ALA A 24 7.93 -3.87 6.98
C ALA A 24 9.36 -4.02 7.54
N GLU A 25 10.26 -4.62 6.77
CA GLU A 25 11.69 -4.78 7.13
C GLU A 25 12.47 -3.46 7.19
N ASP A 26 11.99 -2.40 6.53
CA ASP A 26 12.61 -1.08 6.58
C ASP A 26 12.17 -0.28 7.83
N LEU A 27 11.20 -0.80 8.59
CA LEU A 27 10.63 -0.15 9.77
C LEU A 27 10.97 -0.89 11.07
N PRO A 28 10.92 -0.20 12.22
CA PRO A 28 10.96 -0.88 13.52
C PRO A 28 9.85 -1.93 13.65
N ALA A 29 10.18 -3.09 14.21
CA ALA A 29 9.20 -4.14 14.50
C ALA A 29 8.25 -3.75 15.65
N ASP A 30 8.74 -2.98 16.62
CA ASP A 30 7.92 -2.42 17.69
C ASP A 30 6.97 -1.35 17.14
N ALA A 31 5.68 -1.47 17.47
CA ALA A 31 4.64 -0.60 16.95
C ALA A 31 4.80 0.85 17.42
N GLY A 32 5.20 1.08 18.68
CA GLY A 32 5.41 2.42 19.21
C GLY A 32 6.58 3.12 18.51
N ALA A 33 7.72 2.43 18.40
CA ALA A 33 8.90 2.94 17.69
C ALA A 33 8.64 3.18 16.20
N ARG A 34 7.83 2.32 15.56
CA ARG A 34 7.36 2.52 14.18
C ARG A 34 6.50 3.76 14.08
N ASP A 35 5.50 3.90 14.93
CA ASP A 35 4.54 5.00 14.86
C ASP A 35 5.22 6.35 15.13
N ASP A 36 6.17 6.40 16.07
CA ASP A 36 7.03 7.56 16.31
C ASP A 36 7.86 7.95 15.08
N LEU A 37 8.41 6.95 14.38
CA LEU A 37 9.13 7.19 13.13
C LEU A 37 8.19 7.71 12.04
N LEU A 38 7.02 7.10 11.89
CA LEU A 38 6.05 7.49 10.86
C LEU A 38 5.50 8.89 11.09
N LEU A 39 5.28 9.31 12.34
CA LEU A 39 4.92 10.69 12.68
C LEU A 39 5.98 11.67 12.16
N ARG A 40 7.26 11.42 12.43
CA ARG A 40 8.36 12.25 11.92
C ARG A 40 8.43 12.25 10.40
N VAL A 41 8.32 11.09 9.76
CA VAL A 41 8.38 10.98 8.28
C VAL A 41 7.21 11.71 7.62
N MET A 42 6.02 11.65 8.21
CA MET A 42 4.85 12.34 7.68
C MET A 42 4.78 13.82 8.05
N GLY A 43 5.63 14.29 8.96
CA GLY A 43 5.66 15.68 9.41
C GLY A 43 4.58 16.01 10.43
N SER A 44 4.18 15.04 11.26
CA SER A 44 3.11 15.19 12.26
C SER A 44 3.65 15.15 13.70
N PRO A 45 3.04 15.88 14.64
CA PRO A 45 1.88 16.77 14.45
C PRO A 45 2.29 18.15 13.89
N ASP A 46 1.68 18.55 12.78
CA ASP A 46 1.74 19.90 12.21
C ASP A 46 0.57 20.07 11.23
N PRO A 47 -0.34 21.05 11.44
CA PRO A 47 -1.41 21.35 10.49
C PRO A 47 -0.95 21.54 9.03
N ARG A 48 0.34 21.84 8.82
CA ARG A 48 0.94 22.03 7.48
C ARG A 48 1.71 20.80 6.99
N GLN A 49 2.12 19.90 7.89
CA GLN A 49 3.06 18.80 7.62
C GLN A 49 4.29 19.26 6.81
N ILE A 50 4.79 20.48 7.08
CA ILE A 50 5.75 21.13 6.18
C ILE A 50 7.12 20.46 6.19
N ASP A 51 7.44 19.77 7.29
CA ASP A 51 8.70 19.07 7.51
C ASP A 51 8.57 17.54 7.28
N GLY A 52 7.66 17.13 6.39
CA GLY A 52 7.44 15.72 6.09
C GLY A 52 6.75 15.44 4.76
N LEU A 53 6.44 14.16 4.53
CA LEU A 53 5.81 13.68 3.28
C LEU A 53 4.29 13.92 3.22
N GLY A 54 3.69 14.24 4.37
CA GLY A 54 2.27 14.51 4.51
C GLY A 54 1.82 15.69 3.65
N GLY A 55 0.53 15.72 3.30
CA GLY A 55 -0.04 16.77 2.46
C GLY A 55 -1.10 17.60 3.19
N ALA A 56 -1.00 17.73 4.51
CA ALA A 56 -1.91 18.51 5.36
C ALA A 56 -3.40 18.13 5.21
N HIS A 57 -3.70 16.90 4.77
CA HIS A 57 -5.06 16.45 4.53
C HIS A 57 -5.19 14.94 4.79
N PRO A 58 -6.32 14.44 5.34
CA PRO A 58 -6.48 13.00 5.62
C PRO A 58 -6.30 12.09 4.39
N LEU A 59 -6.55 12.58 3.18
CA LEU A 59 -6.34 11.86 1.91
C LEU A 59 -4.87 11.75 1.48
N THR A 60 -3.98 12.55 2.07
CA THR A 60 -2.55 12.65 1.74
C THR A 60 -1.64 12.41 2.95
N SER A 61 -2.20 12.10 4.13
CA SER A 61 -1.50 11.72 5.36
C SER A 61 -1.76 10.24 5.69
N LYS A 62 -1.26 9.35 4.82
CA LYS A 62 -1.52 7.91 4.88
C LYS A 62 -0.24 7.11 4.70
N VAL A 63 -0.16 5.98 5.37
CA VAL A 63 0.95 5.04 5.28
C VAL A 63 0.44 3.64 4.95
N ALA A 64 1.15 2.96 4.05
CA ALA A 64 1.00 1.55 3.74
C ALA A 64 2.28 0.81 4.12
N VAL A 65 2.17 -0.20 4.98
CA VAL A 65 3.29 -1.09 5.31
C VAL A 65 3.02 -2.44 4.67
N VAL A 66 3.95 -2.90 3.84
CA VAL A 66 3.81 -4.13 3.05
C VAL A 66 4.91 -5.12 3.43
N SER A 67 4.55 -6.39 3.54
CA SER A 67 5.50 -7.47 3.83
C SER A 67 5.21 -8.68 2.95
N VAL A 68 6.18 -9.60 2.83
CA VAL A 68 5.86 -10.96 2.40
C VAL A 68 4.84 -11.57 3.36
N SER A 69 3.85 -12.27 2.84
CA SER A 69 2.86 -12.96 3.66
C SER A 69 3.39 -14.31 4.13
N ALA A 70 3.12 -14.67 5.39
CA ALA A 70 3.29 -16.04 5.88
C ALA A 70 2.05 -16.92 5.64
N ASP A 71 0.94 -16.32 5.23
CA ASP A 71 -0.31 -17.01 4.91
C ASP A 71 -0.24 -17.59 3.49
N PRO A 72 -0.43 -18.90 3.29
CA PRO A 72 -0.41 -19.51 1.95
C PRO A 72 -1.50 -18.95 1.00
N GLU A 73 -2.56 -18.34 1.53
CA GLU A 73 -3.64 -17.73 0.74
C GLU A 73 -3.30 -16.32 0.23
N ALA A 74 -2.20 -15.71 0.68
CA ALA A 74 -1.78 -14.37 0.28
C ALA A 74 -0.30 -14.33 -0.14
N ASP A 75 0.04 -13.46 -1.08
CA ASP A 75 1.43 -13.21 -1.49
C ASP A 75 2.08 -12.16 -0.57
N VAL A 76 1.31 -11.12 -0.21
CA VAL A 76 1.78 -10.03 0.65
C VAL A 76 0.80 -9.69 1.76
N GLY A 77 1.35 -9.26 2.90
CA GLY A 77 0.61 -8.59 3.97
C GLY A 77 0.57 -7.08 3.73
N TYR A 78 -0.56 -6.45 4.05
CA TYR A 78 -0.75 -5.01 3.96
C TYR A 78 -1.36 -4.46 5.26
N LEU A 79 -0.62 -3.60 5.95
CA LEU A 79 -1.08 -2.83 7.09
C LEU A 79 -1.28 -1.37 6.66
N PHE A 80 -2.52 -0.90 6.76
CA PHE A 80 -2.85 0.52 6.58
C PHE A 80 -2.70 1.26 7.91
N LEU A 81 -2.10 2.44 7.85
CA LEU A 81 -1.96 3.35 8.98
C LEU A 81 -2.42 4.75 8.56
N GLN A 82 -3.41 5.29 9.26
CA GLN A 82 -3.80 6.69 9.13
C GLN A 82 -2.97 7.51 10.12
N VAL A 83 -2.30 8.55 9.61
CA VAL A 83 -1.50 9.46 10.44
C VAL A 83 -2.29 10.75 10.65
N GLY A 84 -2.47 11.13 11.91
CA GLY A 84 -3.08 12.40 12.32
C GLY A 84 -2.26 13.57 11.76
N VAL A 85 -2.94 14.62 11.27
CA VAL A 85 -2.26 15.78 10.70
C VAL A 85 -1.77 16.69 11.83
N ASP A 86 -2.68 17.11 12.69
CA ASP A 86 -2.48 18.02 13.82
C ASP A 86 -2.31 17.30 15.17
N THR A 87 -2.39 15.96 15.16
CA THR A 87 -2.30 15.12 16.35
C THR A 87 -1.18 14.10 16.20
N ALA A 88 -0.47 13.84 17.30
CA ALA A 88 0.57 12.82 17.36
C ALA A 88 -0.05 11.42 17.49
N GLN A 89 -0.86 11.03 16.50
CA GLN A 89 -1.57 9.76 16.49
C GLN A 89 -1.37 9.01 15.18
N VAL A 90 -1.09 7.72 15.30
CA VAL A 90 -1.16 6.75 14.21
C VAL A 90 -2.26 5.76 14.56
N THR A 91 -3.14 5.42 13.61
CA THR A 91 -4.25 4.48 13.85
C THR A 91 -4.36 3.44 12.75
N ASP A 92 -4.49 2.19 13.16
CA ASP A 92 -4.71 0.99 12.35
C ASP A 92 -6.19 0.52 12.37
N ARG A 93 -7.06 1.22 13.09
CA ARG A 93 -8.48 0.85 13.26
C ARG A 93 -9.35 0.86 11.99
N GLN A 94 -8.82 1.31 10.87
CA GLN A 94 -9.54 1.41 9.61
C GLN A 94 -8.76 0.75 8.48
N ASN A 95 -9.46 0.29 7.46
CA ASN A 95 -8.85 -0.02 6.17
C ASN A 95 -9.07 1.13 5.19
N CYS A 96 -8.18 1.26 4.21
CA CYS A 96 -8.31 2.21 3.12
C CYS A 96 -8.21 1.50 1.77
N GLY A 97 -9.36 1.34 1.09
CA GLY A 97 -9.41 0.75 -0.25
C GLY A 97 -8.61 1.53 -1.31
N ASN A 98 -8.45 2.84 -1.12
CA ASN A 98 -7.62 3.67 -1.99
C ASN A 98 -6.13 3.29 -1.92
N LEU A 99 -5.54 3.17 -0.73
CA LEU A 99 -4.14 2.78 -0.59
C LEU A 99 -3.92 1.31 -0.94
N LEU A 100 -4.92 0.46 -0.71
CA LEU A 100 -4.90 -0.92 -1.20
C LEU A 100 -4.65 -0.95 -2.73
N ALA A 101 -5.18 0.02 -3.48
CA ALA A 101 -4.96 0.14 -4.93
C ALA A 101 -3.49 0.16 -5.36
N GLY A 102 -2.59 0.70 -4.53
CA GLY A 102 -1.16 0.79 -4.84
C GLY A 102 -0.33 -0.41 -4.38
N VAL A 103 -0.89 -1.32 -3.56
CA VAL A 103 -0.13 -2.41 -2.91
C VAL A 103 0.41 -3.42 -3.93
N GLY A 104 -0.40 -3.84 -4.89
CA GLY A 104 0.03 -4.77 -5.95
C GLY A 104 1.22 -4.21 -6.76
N PRO A 105 1.09 -3.02 -7.37
CA PRO A 105 2.21 -2.33 -8.02
C PRO A 105 3.45 -2.16 -7.16
N PHE A 106 3.28 -1.77 -5.89
CA PHE A 106 4.38 -1.62 -4.94
C PHE A 106 5.10 -2.95 -4.70
N ALA A 107 4.35 -4.05 -4.53
CA ALA A 107 4.91 -5.37 -4.31
C ALA A 107 5.76 -5.84 -5.49
N VAL A 108 5.34 -5.60 -6.73
CA VAL A 108 6.13 -5.89 -7.93
C VAL A 108 7.38 -5.01 -8.02
N GLU A 109 7.24 -3.69 -7.83
CA GLU A 109 8.36 -2.74 -7.89
C GLU A 109 9.42 -3.04 -6.81
N ARG A 110 9.00 -3.52 -5.64
CA ARG A 110 9.89 -3.93 -4.55
C ARG A 110 10.39 -5.38 -4.65
N GLY A 111 9.98 -6.12 -5.67
CA GLY A 111 10.41 -7.51 -5.89
C GLY A 111 9.84 -8.52 -4.91
N LEU A 112 8.72 -8.21 -4.24
CA LEU A 112 7.98 -9.16 -3.40
C LEU A 112 7.18 -10.15 -4.24
N VAL A 113 6.76 -9.73 -5.44
CA VAL A 113 6.00 -10.54 -6.39
C VAL A 113 6.62 -10.38 -7.77
N ALA A 114 6.82 -11.49 -8.49
CA ALA A 114 7.29 -11.46 -9.87
C ALA A 114 6.20 -10.90 -10.80
N PRO A 115 6.55 -10.01 -11.75
CA PRO A 115 5.60 -9.55 -12.75
C PRO A 115 5.15 -10.70 -13.65
N GLY A 116 3.87 -10.73 -14.01
CA GLY A 116 3.36 -11.54 -15.12
C GLY A 116 3.61 -10.86 -16.48
N ASP A 117 3.42 -11.60 -17.58
CA ASP A 117 3.80 -11.14 -18.92
C ASP A 117 2.98 -9.93 -19.44
N ALA A 118 1.67 -9.93 -19.17
CA ALA A 118 0.75 -8.88 -19.63
C ALA A 118 -0.08 -8.29 -18.48
N GLU A 119 -0.49 -9.12 -17.53
CA GLU A 119 -1.15 -8.72 -16.30
C GLU A 119 -0.53 -9.47 -15.12
N THR A 120 -0.47 -8.83 -13.97
CA THR A 120 -0.06 -9.44 -12.70
C THR A 120 -1.25 -9.45 -11.75
N SER A 121 -1.46 -10.59 -11.08
CA SER A 121 -2.40 -10.71 -9.96
C SER A 121 -1.65 -10.89 -8.65
N VAL A 122 -1.97 -10.09 -7.64
CA VAL A 122 -1.36 -10.13 -6.31
C VAL A 122 -2.42 -10.38 -5.26
N ARG A 123 -2.28 -11.46 -4.48
CA ARG A 123 -3.13 -11.80 -3.34
C ARG A 123 -2.63 -11.05 -2.10
N ILE A 124 -3.50 -10.27 -1.49
CA ILE A 124 -3.17 -9.33 -0.43
C ILE A 124 -3.99 -9.65 0.81
N ARG A 125 -3.32 -9.88 1.94
CA ARG A 125 -3.94 -9.97 3.26
C ARG A 125 -3.92 -8.62 3.96
N MET A 126 -5.10 -8.07 4.22
CA MET A 126 -5.26 -6.82 4.98
C MET A 126 -5.06 -7.11 6.47
N LEU A 127 -3.94 -6.69 7.05
CA LEU A 127 -3.57 -7.00 8.43
C LEU A 127 -4.47 -6.31 9.45
N ASN A 128 -5.09 -5.18 9.10
CA ASN A 128 -6.03 -4.48 9.97
C ASN A 128 -7.31 -5.29 10.25
N THR A 129 -7.74 -6.16 9.32
CA THR A 129 -9.02 -6.88 9.41
C THR A 129 -8.93 -8.39 9.24
N GLY A 130 -7.83 -8.89 8.68
CA GLY A 130 -7.66 -10.28 8.26
C GLY A 130 -8.30 -10.61 6.91
N ASP A 131 -8.97 -9.68 6.25
CA ASP A 131 -9.62 -9.91 4.94
C ASP A 131 -8.58 -10.16 3.83
N LEU A 132 -9.01 -10.89 2.79
CA LEU A 132 -8.22 -11.13 1.58
C LEU A 132 -8.78 -10.34 0.38
N ALA A 133 -7.88 -9.85 -0.45
CA ALA A 133 -8.19 -9.23 -1.73
C ALA A 133 -7.20 -9.67 -2.82
N VAL A 134 -7.62 -9.64 -4.08
CA VAL A 134 -6.73 -9.84 -5.24
C VAL A 134 -6.69 -8.56 -6.07
N ALA A 135 -5.47 -8.06 -6.32
CA ALA A 135 -5.19 -6.93 -7.18
C ALA A 135 -4.72 -7.42 -8.54
N THR A 136 -5.47 -7.13 -9.60
CA THR A 136 -5.03 -7.45 -10.98
C THR A 136 -4.78 -6.17 -11.75
N PHE A 137 -3.58 -6.00 -12.30
CA PHE A 137 -3.19 -4.81 -13.07
C PHE A 137 -2.29 -5.15 -14.26
N PRO A 138 -2.29 -4.31 -15.31
CA PRO A 138 -1.41 -4.51 -16.46
C PRO A 138 0.05 -4.43 -16.04
N THR A 139 0.83 -5.39 -16.51
CA THR A 139 2.28 -5.43 -16.35
C THR A 139 2.85 -5.75 -17.73
N PRO A 140 2.86 -4.78 -18.66
CA PRO A 140 3.38 -5.05 -19.99
C PRO A 140 4.88 -5.33 -19.85
N GLY A 141 5.29 -6.56 -20.17
CA GLY A 141 6.69 -6.92 -20.27
C GLY A 141 7.41 -5.97 -21.24
N ASP A 142 8.54 -5.44 -20.81
CA ASP A 142 9.47 -4.79 -21.73
C ASP A 142 10.04 -5.87 -22.64
N ALA A 143 9.59 -5.93 -23.90
CA ALA A 143 10.18 -6.78 -24.95
C ALA A 143 11.66 -6.46 -25.25
N SER A 144 12.26 -5.54 -24.49
CA SER A 144 13.68 -5.25 -24.48
C SER A 144 14.05 -4.79 -23.07
N THR A 145 14.63 -5.67 -22.23
CA THR A 145 15.87 -5.44 -21.46
C THR A 145 16.14 -6.64 -20.52
N THR A 146 17.37 -7.15 -20.57
CA THR A 146 18.14 -7.92 -19.55
C THR A 146 17.71 -7.65 -18.10
N PRO A 147 17.89 -8.55 -17.10
CA PRO A 147 17.52 -8.29 -15.70
C PRO A 147 18.35 -7.16 -15.09
N ALA A 148 17.93 -5.93 -15.35
CA ALA A 148 18.33 -4.71 -14.71
C ALA A 148 17.09 -4.21 -13.98
N ARG A 149 17.23 -4.03 -12.67
CA ARG A 149 16.31 -3.39 -11.71
C ARG A 149 15.09 -2.70 -12.39
N PRO A 150 13.85 -3.11 -12.09
CA PRO A 150 12.66 -2.63 -12.81
C PRO A 150 12.65 -1.10 -12.85
N ARG A 151 12.61 -0.53 -14.06
CA ARG A 151 12.42 0.91 -14.28
C ARG A 151 10.93 1.14 -14.53
N SER A 152 10.22 1.58 -13.49
CA SER A 152 8.75 1.63 -13.38
C SER A 152 7.97 2.23 -14.57
N PRO A 153 7.17 1.42 -15.29
CA PRO A 153 6.03 1.88 -16.08
C PRO A 153 4.68 1.68 -15.34
N VAL A 154 4.68 0.97 -14.21
CA VAL A 154 3.45 0.45 -13.55
C VAL A 154 2.50 1.58 -13.10
N CYS A 155 3.04 2.76 -12.78
CA CYS A 155 2.24 3.92 -12.36
C CYS A 155 1.50 4.66 -13.49
N ARG A 156 1.66 4.27 -14.76
CA ARG A 156 1.02 4.95 -15.93
C ARG A 156 -0.09 4.12 -16.59
N GLY A 157 -0.39 2.93 -16.09
CA GLY A 157 -1.46 2.06 -16.62
C GLY A 157 -2.86 2.40 -16.08
N PRO A 158 -3.92 1.81 -16.67
CA PRO A 158 -5.27 1.89 -16.12
C PRO A 158 -5.31 1.31 -14.69
N PRO A 159 -6.28 1.74 -13.86
CA PRO A 159 -6.38 1.33 -12.47
C PRO A 159 -6.49 -0.20 -12.29
N PRO A 160 -5.92 -0.79 -11.22
CA PRO A 160 -6.12 -2.20 -10.89
C PRO A 160 -7.59 -2.56 -10.71
N ARG A 161 -7.94 -3.78 -11.13
CA ARG A 161 -9.22 -4.45 -10.85
C ARG A 161 -9.11 -5.26 -9.56
N TRP A 162 -10.20 -5.32 -8.79
CA TRP A 162 -10.23 -5.92 -7.45
C TRP A 162 -11.28 -7.00 -7.31
N SER A 163 -10.96 -8.08 -6.59
CA SER A 163 -11.94 -9.01 -6.03
C SER A 163 -11.67 -9.23 -4.54
N SER A 164 -12.73 -9.38 -3.73
CA SER A 164 -12.64 -9.60 -2.28
C SER A 164 -13.56 -10.71 -1.83
N SER A 165 -13.12 -11.55 -0.90
CA SER A 165 -13.93 -12.62 -0.30
C SER A 165 -15.04 -12.09 0.64
N SER A 166 -14.91 -10.84 1.11
CA SER A 166 -15.86 -10.19 2.02
C SER A 166 -16.77 -9.20 1.29
N ARG A 167 -18.11 -9.41 1.35
CA ARG A 167 -19.10 -8.45 0.81
C ARG A 167 -18.97 -7.06 1.43
N ARG A 168 -18.49 -6.95 2.69
CA ARG A 168 -18.27 -5.65 3.35
C ARG A 168 -17.08 -4.88 2.76
N ALA A 169 -16.02 -5.59 2.37
CA ALA A 169 -14.86 -5.00 1.68
C ALA A 169 -15.21 -4.55 0.25
N ALA A 170 -15.98 -5.37 -0.47
CA ALA A 170 -16.47 -5.05 -1.82
C ALA A 170 -17.35 -3.78 -1.84
N VAL A 171 -18.30 -3.65 -0.90
CA VAL A 171 -19.24 -2.51 -0.84
C VAL A 171 -18.50 -1.17 -0.57
N ARG A 172 -17.44 -1.17 0.24
CA ARG A 172 -16.65 0.05 0.49
C ARG A 172 -15.80 0.49 -0.70
N CYS A 173 -15.41 -0.43 -1.57
CA CYS A 173 -14.58 -0.14 -2.75
C CYS A 173 -15.44 0.32 -3.95
N CYS A 174 -16.63 -0.26 -4.15
CA CYS A 174 -17.60 0.20 -5.17
C CYS A 174 -18.07 1.66 -4.95
N LEU A 175 -18.26 2.08 -3.70
CA LEU A 175 -18.67 3.47 -3.37
C LEU A 175 -17.62 4.53 -3.76
N GLN A 176 -16.41 4.14 -4.17
CA GLN A 176 -15.32 5.03 -4.56
C GLN A 176 -14.99 4.99 -6.06
N GLY A 177 -15.81 4.33 -6.89
CA GLY A 177 -15.74 4.38 -8.36
C GLY A 177 -14.86 3.32 -9.03
N TRP A 178 -14.60 2.19 -8.37
CA TRP A 178 -13.71 1.12 -8.88
C TRP A 178 -14.51 -0.14 -9.24
N PRO A 179 -14.24 -0.79 -10.39
CA PRO A 179 -14.90 -2.04 -10.74
C PRO A 179 -14.38 -3.17 -9.85
N VAL A 180 -15.22 -3.60 -8.90
CA VAL A 180 -14.99 -4.78 -8.07
C VAL A 180 -15.80 -5.94 -8.64
N THR A 181 -15.15 -7.06 -8.96
CA THR A 181 -15.87 -8.32 -9.21
C THR A 181 -15.99 -9.07 -7.89
N SER A 182 -17.21 -9.17 -7.35
CA SER A 182 -17.48 -10.05 -6.20
C SER A 182 -17.39 -11.50 -6.67
N SER A 183 -16.37 -12.24 -6.23
CA SER A 183 -16.36 -13.69 -6.44
C SER A 183 -17.23 -14.35 -5.35
N PRO A 184 -18.13 -15.29 -5.69
CA PRO A 184 -18.83 -16.06 -4.67
C PRO A 184 -17.81 -16.89 -3.89
N ALA A 185 -17.94 -16.94 -2.56
CA ALA A 185 -17.14 -17.81 -1.73
C ALA A 185 -17.22 -19.26 -2.25
N PRO A 186 -16.10 -20.02 -2.27
CA PRO A 186 -16.17 -21.44 -2.57
C PRO A 186 -17.10 -22.12 -1.56
N ARG A 187 -17.99 -22.98 -2.06
CA ARG A 187 -18.91 -23.79 -1.26
C ARG A 187 -18.17 -24.88 -0.51
#